data_AF-A0A2V7DK04-F1
#
_entry.id   AF-A0A2V7DK04-F1
#
_cell.length_a   1.000
_cell.length_b   1.000
_cell.length_c   1.000
_cell.angle_alpha   90.00
_cell.angle_beta   90.00
_cell.angle_gamma   90.00
#
_symmetry.space_group_name_H-M   'P 1'
#
loop_
_entity.id
_entity.type
_entity.pdbx_description
1 polymer ?
#
loop_
_entity_poly.entity_id
_entity_poly.type
_entity_poly.pdbx_seq_one_letter_code
_entity_poly.pdbx_strand_id
1 'polypeptide(L)'
;PVYNNHLGYLAAKAGGEALRAVNGNVEDQARYLEALRKVRFEAPGGAFRFDDKQNAVIPTYIRRVEPVGGKLQNSVIDAVLDVDQFWKPPKR
;
A
#
# COMPACT_ATOMS: atom_id res chain seq x y z
N PRO A 1 9.48 10.12 5.82
CA PRO A 1 9.49 9.93 4.34
C PRO A 1 8.29 10.64 3.72
N VAL A 2 8.50 11.33 2.59
CA VAL A 2 7.42 11.98 1.82
C VAL A 2 6.68 10.94 0.96
N TYR A 3 5.45 11.25 0.55
CA TYR A 3 4.51 10.34 -0.13
C TYR A 3 5.14 9.51 -1.26
N ASN A 4 5.95 10.12 -2.14
CA ASN A 4 6.54 9.42 -3.29
C ASN A 4 7.54 8.31 -2.87
N ASN A 5 8.31 8.53 -1.81
CA ASN A 5 9.25 7.51 -1.31
C ASN A 5 8.51 6.31 -0.74
N HIS A 6 7.33 6.54 -0.16
CA HIS A 6 6.47 5.47 0.34
C HIS A 6 5.94 4.61 -0.81
N LEU A 7 5.45 5.22 -1.90
CA LEU A 7 4.98 4.47 -3.07
C LEU A 7 6.08 3.63 -3.72
N GLY A 8 7.29 4.18 -3.87
CA GLY A 8 8.43 3.43 -4.38
C GLY A 8 8.79 2.23 -3.48
N TYR A 9 8.76 2.42 -2.16
CA TYR A 9 8.95 1.33 -1.20
C TYR A 9 7.90 0.22 -1.35
N LEU A 10 6.62 0.58 -1.44
CA LEU A 10 5.53 -0.39 -1.60
C LEU A 10 5.69 -1.20 -2.88
N ALA A 11 6.01 -0.56 -4.02
CA ALA A 11 6.21 -1.24 -5.29
C ALA A 11 7.38 -2.24 -5.23
N ALA A 12 8.53 -1.82 -4.68
CA ALA A 12 9.69 -2.69 -4.53
C ALA A 12 9.41 -3.86 -3.56
N LYS A 13 8.71 -3.59 -2.45
CA LYS A 13 8.32 -4.61 -1.47
C LYS A 13 7.37 -5.63 -2.10
N ALA A 14 6.39 -5.20 -2.90
CA ALA A 14 5.45 -6.08 -3.59
C ALA A 14 6.16 -7.02 -4.58
N GLY A 15 7.05 -6.49 -5.42
CA GLY A 15 7.87 -7.31 -6.30
C GLY A 15 8.77 -8.28 -5.53
N GLY A 16 9.36 -7.83 -4.41
CA GLY A 16 10.17 -8.66 -3.54
C GLY A 16 9.40 -9.80 -2.85
N GLU A 17 8.14 -9.58 -2.45
CA GLU A 17 7.29 -10.66 -1.91
C GLU A 17 6.91 -11.67 -3.00
N ALA A 18 6.57 -11.20 -4.20
CA ALA A 18 6.27 -12.09 -5.33
C ALA A 18 7.49 -12.94 -5.72
N LEU A 19 8.68 -12.33 -5.77
CA LEU A 19 9.96 -13.00 -6.03
C LEU A 19 10.24 -14.11 -4.99
N ARG A 20 10.01 -13.82 -3.71
CA ARG A 20 10.12 -14.81 -2.63
C ARG A 20 9.14 -15.96 -2.81
N ALA A 21 7.88 -15.67 -3.13
CA ALA A 21 6.85 -16.70 -3.31
C ALA A 21 7.16 -17.68 -4.44
N VAL A 22 7.89 -17.25 -5.47
CA VAL A 22 8.34 -18.12 -6.57
C VAL A 22 9.77 -18.64 -6.42
N ASN A 23 10.39 -18.48 -5.24
CA ASN A 23 11.77 -18.87 -4.96
C ASN A 23 12.76 -18.36 -6.02
N GLY A 24 12.58 -17.13 -6.49
CA GLY A 24 13.48 -16.51 -7.47
C GLY A 24 13.23 -16.84 -8.94
N ASN A 25 12.39 -17.83 -9.27
CA ASN A 25 12.10 -18.20 -10.66
C ASN A 25 11.10 -17.22 -11.30
N VAL A 26 11.62 -16.10 -11.80
CA VAL A 26 10.84 -15.04 -12.47
C VAL A 26 10.59 -15.32 -13.95
N GLU A 27 11.36 -16.24 -14.53
CA GLU A 27 11.28 -16.70 -15.90
C GLU A 27 9.99 -17.50 -16.14
N ASP A 28 9.47 -18.18 -15.10
CA ASP A 28 8.08 -18.64 -15.06
C ASP A 28 7.15 -17.44 -14.83
N GLN A 29 6.93 -16.69 -15.92
CA GLN A 29 6.15 -15.45 -15.90
C GLN A 29 4.72 -15.67 -15.41
N ALA A 30 4.11 -16.80 -15.77
CA ALA A 30 2.74 -17.11 -15.36
C ALA A 30 2.67 -17.23 -13.82
N ARG A 31 3.58 -18.02 -13.23
CA ARG A 31 3.65 -18.21 -11.78
C ARG A 31 4.06 -16.95 -11.04
N TYR A 32 5.01 -16.18 -11.57
CA TYR A 32 5.43 -14.91 -10.97
C TYR A 32 4.31 -13.87 -10.98
N LEU A 33 3.62 -13.71 -12.11
CA LEU A 33 2.48 -12.79 -12.20
C LEU A 33 1.35 -13.21 -11.26
N GLU A 34 1.04 -14.52 -11.18
CA GLU A 34 0.07 -15.04 -10.22
C GLU A 34 0.45 -14.71 -8.77
N ALA A 35 1.71 -14.94 -8.40
CA ALA A 35 2.22 -14.59 -7.08
C ALA A 35 2.09 -13.08 -6.81
N LEU A 36 2.45 -12.24 -7.79
CA LEU A 36 2.33 -10.79 -7.70
C LEU A 36 0.88 -10.33 -7.48
N ARG A 37 -0.10 -10.94 -8.16
CA ARG A 37 -1.52 -10.59 -7.96
C ARG A 37 -2.00 -10.87 -6.54
N LYS A 38 -1.43 -11.88 -5.89
CA LYS A 38 -1.82 -12.34 -4.54
C LYS A 38 -1.02 -11.68 -3.42
N VAL A 39 -0.12 -10.76 -3.72
CA VAL A 39 0.72 -10.09 -2.72
C VAL A 39 -0.14 -9.35 -1.69
N ARG A 40 0.17 -9.60 -0.42
CA ARG A 40 -0.35 -8.89 0.74
C ARG A 40 0.73 -8.80 1.82
N PHE A 41 0.92 -7.63 2.42
CA PHE A 41 1.92 -7.42 3.48
C PHE A 41 1.61 -6.20 4.36
N GLU A 42 2.23 -6.14 5.53
CA GLU A 42 2.25 -4.94 6.38
C GLU A 42 3.42 -4.02 5.99
N ALA A 43 3.15 -2.72 5.90
CA ALA A 43 4.13 -1.68 5.61
C ALA A 43 4.06 -0.55 6.65
N PRO A 44 5.02 0.39 6.69
CA PRO A 44 4.97 1.53 7.63
C PRO A 44 3.69 2.37 7.52
N GLY A 45 3.03 2.37 6.34
CA GLY A 45 1.74 3.04 6.10
C GLY A 45 0.52 2.15 6.31
N GLY A 46 0.70 0.98 6.92
CA GLY A 46 -0.34 -0.03 7.13
C GLY A 46 -0.38 -1.12 6.06
N ALA A 47 -1.43 -1.93 6.11
CA ALA A 47 -1.62 -3.09 5.25
C ALA A 47 -1.69 -2.71 3.76
N PHE A 48 -1.00 -3.48 2.92
CA PHE A 48 -1.04 -3.36 1.47
C PHE A 48 -1.56 -4.66 0.86
N ARG A 49 -2.42 -4.53 -0.16
CA ARG A 49 -2.80 -5.61 -1.08
C ARG A 49 -3.21 -5.03 -2.43
N PHE A 50 -3.38 -5.90 -3.41
CA PHE A 50 -4.09 -5.56 -4.64
C PHE A 50 -5.58 -5.94 -4.55
N ASP A 51 -6.43 -5.22 -5.29
CA ASP A 51 -7.80 -5.66 -5.60
C ASP A 51 -7.82 -6.58 -6.85
N ASP A 52 -9.03 -7.04 -7.23
CA ASP A 52 -9.24 -7.93 -8.37
C ASP A 52 -8.85 -7.31 -9.73
N LYS A 53 -8.66 -5.99 -9.79
CA LYS A 53 -8.22 -5.24 -10.97
C LYS A 53 -6.74 -4.88 -10.91
N GLN A 54 -6.02 -5.39 -9.91
CA GLN A 54 -4.61 -5.10 -9.64
C GLN A 54 -4.32 -3.63 -9.29
N ASN A 55 -5.29 -2.91 -8.74
CA ASN A 55 -5.04 -1.60 -8.14
C ASN A 55 -4.69 -1.75 -6.67
N ALA A 56 -3.80 -0.87 -6.18
CA ALA A 56 -3.34 -0.91 -4.81
C ALA A 56 -4.47 -0.51 -3.86
N VAL A 57 -4.71 -1.34 -2.85
CA VAL A 57 -5.58 -1.04 -1.72
C VAL A 57 -4.69 -0.75 -0.51
N ILE A 58 -4.75 0.48 -0.03
CA ILE A 58 -3.99 0.98 1.11
C ILE A 58 -4.91 1.81 2.03
N PRO A 59 -4.60 1.91 3.33
CA PRO A 59 -5.29 2.81 4.23
C PRO A 59 -5.20 4.26 3.73
N THR A 60 -6.32 4.97 3.80
CA THR A 60 -6.35 6.41 3.57
C THR A 60 -6.50 7.12 4.90
N TYR A 61 -5.47 7.90 5.27
CA TYR A 61 -5.44 8.63 6.53
C TYR A 61 -5.99 10.05 6.36
N ILE A 62 -6.90 10.42 7.27
CA ILE A 62 -7.35 11.80 7.45
C ILE A 62 -6.39 12.45 8.44
N ARG A 63 -5.85 13.62 8.07
CA ARG A 63 -4.74 14.23 8.80
C ARG A 63 -4.99 15.71 9.04
N ARG A 64 -4.46 16.21 10.14
CA ARG A 64 -4.43 17.63 10.48
C ARG A 64 -2.98 18.10 10.59
N VAL A 65 -2.70 19.33 10.13
CA VAL A 65 -1.40 19.96 10.32
C VAL A 65 -1.30 20.45 11.76
N GLU A 66 -0.30 19.99 12.50
CA GLU A 66 -0.09 20.32 13.91
C GLU A 66 1.38 20.64 14.19
N PRO A 67 1.68 21.59 15.10
CA PRO A 67 3.04 21.82 15.58
C PRO A 67 3.45 20.73 16.56
N VAL A 68 4.47 19.94 16.21
CA VAL A 68 5.04 18.87 17.04
C VAL A 68 6.55 19.07 17.10
N GLY A 69 7.10 19.26 18.32
CA GLY A 69 8.54 19.45 18.51
C GLY A 69 9.12 20.64 17.73
N GLY A 70 8.36 21.73 17.62
CA GLY A 70 8.79 22.96 16.91
C GLY A 70 8.73 22.88 15.38
N LYS A 71 8.11 21.83 14.81
CA LYS A 71 7.92 21.68 13.36
C LYS A 71 6.46 21.37 13.04
N LEU A 72 6.01 21.72 11.84
CA LEU A 72 4.69 21.30 11.35
C LEU A 72 4.74 19.84 10.91
N GLN A 73 3.82 19.04 11.42
CA GLN A 73 3.63 17.64 11.09
C GLN A 73 2.19 17.40 10.65
N ASN A 74 1.98 16.42 9.77
CA ASN A 74 0.65 15.90 9.52
C ASN A 74 0.34 14.79 10.54
N SER A 75 -0.42 15.11 11.57
CA SER A 75 -0.91 14.15 12.55
C SER A 75 -2.13 13.43 12.00
N VAL A 76 -2.15 12.09 12.11
CA VAL A 76 -3.31 11.28 11.74
C VAL A 76 -4.41 11.50 12.78
N ILE A 77 -5.62 11.85 12.33
CA ILE A 77 -6.78 12.06 13.20
C ILE A 77 -7.89 11.02 12.98
N ASP A 78 -7.89 10.36 11.82
CA ASP A 78 -8.80 9.27 11.49
C ASP A 78 -8.24 8.46 10.30
N ALA A 79 -8.79 7.27 10.04
CA ALA A 79 -8.39 6.41 8.95
C ALA A 79 -9.60 5.69 8.32
N VAL A 80 -9.62 5.66 7.00
CA VAL A 80 -10.48 4.77 6.22
C VAL A 80 -9.63 3.61 5.73
N LEU A 81 -9.96 2.41 6.19
CA LEU A 81 -9.29 1.18 5.77
C LEU A 81 -9.92 0.63 4.49
N ASP A 82 -9.16 -0.18 3.75
CA ASP A 82 -9.64 -0.89 2.56
C ASP A 82 -10.24 0.00 1.46
N VAL A 83 -9.61 1.16 1.20
CA VAL A 83 -10.00 2.05 0.09
C VAL A 83 -9.51 1.48 -1.23
N ASP A 84 -10.44 1.05 -2.08
CA ASP A 84 -10.18 0.65 -3.48
C ASP A 84 -10.54 1.76 -4.48
N GLN A 85 -10.33 1.50 -5.77
CA GLN A 85 -10.60 2.45 -6.85
C GLN A 85 -12.09 2.84 -7.02
N PHE A 86 -13.01 2.08 -6.44
CA PHE A 86 -14.46 2.30 -6.54
C PHE A 86 -15.06 2.80 -5.22
N TRP A 87 -14.24 2.94 -4.18
CA TRP A 87 -14.65 3.34 -2.85
C TRP A 87 -15.41 4.67 -2.90
N LYS A 88 -16.51 4.71 -2.13
CA LYS A 88 -17.32 5.92 -1.95
C LYS A 88 -17.51 6.18 -0.47
N PRO A 89 -17.49 7.44 -0.04
CA PRO A 89 -17.81 7.77 1.34
C PRO A 89 -19.25 7.34 1.66
N PRO A 90 -19.54 6.95 2.93
CA PRO A 90 -20.90 6.73 3.37
C PRO A 90 -21.77 7.95 3.07
N LYS A 91 -22.98 7.73 2.56
CA LYS A 91 -23.95 8.81 2.43
C LYS A 91 -24.34 9.27 3.84
N ARG A 92 -24.31 10.58 4.06
CA ARG A 92 -24.82 11.22 5.28
C ARG A 92 -26.34 11.08 5.37
#